data_AF-A0A5R8MLB8-F1
#
_entry.id   AF-A0A5R8MLB8-F1
#
_cell.length_a   1.000
_cell.length_b   1.000
_cell.length_c   1.000
_cell.angle_alpha   90.00
_cell.angle_beta   90.00
_cell.angle_gamma   90.00
#
_symmetry.space_group_name_H-M   'P 1'
#
loop_
_entity.id
_entity.type
_entity.pdbx_description
1 polymer ?
#
loop_
_entity_poly.entity_id
_entity_poly.type
_entity_poly.pdbx_seq_one_letter_code
_entity_poly.pdbx_strand_id
1 'polypeptide(L)'
;MSAIAAAVAPNGFFFQMTLAGGRVHVNIRHPNGAWDGAKVTDQGPVSGIAAAAGMNNELHQLTLAGGKVHLNTRHANGAWSGARITDQGPVSAVAAAAGPQGLHQITLSAGRAFHNLRRTDGSWAGARIFDNNGRLFAIAAGCNISSGNLHIATMTP
;
A
#
# COMPACT_ATOMS: atom_id res chain seq x y z
N MET A 1 -8.61 11.07 11.66
CA MET A 1 -8.25 9.64 11.57
C MET A 1 -6.76 9.49 11.86
N SER A 2 -6.39 8.39 12.51
CA SER A 2 -4.99 7.95 12.62
C SER A 2 -4.87 6.51 12.14
N ALA A 3 -3.75 6.18 11.48
CA ALA A 3 -3.45 4.83 11.02
C ALA A 3 -1.92 4.63 10.93
N ILE A 4 -1.50 3.38 10.89
CA ILE A 4 -0.10 2.98 10.73
C ILE A 4 -0.03 1.97 9.58
N ALA A 5 1.03 2.05 8.79
CA ALA A 5 1.41 1.00 7.85
C ALA A 5 2.92 0.76 7.98
N ALA A 6 3.37 -0.44 7.61
CA ALA A 6 4.78 -0.76 7.64
C ALA A 6 5.16 -1.69 6.48
N ALA A 7 6.40 -1.60 6.04
CA ALA A 7 6.95 -2.46 5.02
C ALA A 7 8.44 -2.73 5.30
N VAL A 8 8.91 -3.92 4.94
CA VAL A 8 10.33 -4.31 5.02
C VAL A 8 10.79 -4.69 3.63
N ALA A 9 11.83 -4.03 3.12
CA ALA A 9 12.46 -4.39 1.87
C ALA A 9 13.49 -5.53 2.07
N PRO A 10 13.77 -6.35 1.05
CA PRO A 10 14.77 -7.42 1.12
C PRO A 10 16.16 -6.97 1.56
N ASN A 11 16.55 -5.73 1.24
CA ASN A 11 17.81 -5.14 1.67
C ASN A 11 17.85 -4.73 3.16
N GLY A 12 16.83 -5.05 3.95
CA GLY A 12 16.78 -4.81 5.40
C GLY A 12 16.30 -3.43 5.81
N PHE A 13 15.91 -2.57 4.86
CA PHE A 13 15.27 -1.30 5.18
C PHE A 13 13.85 -1.53 5.67
N PHE A 14 13.52 -0.90 6.79
CA PHE A 14 12.17 -0.87 7.35
C PHE A 14 11.57 0.51 7.17
N PHE A 15 10.35 0.55 6.63
CA PHE A 15 9.59 1.77 6.41
C PHE A 15 8.41 1.76 7.36
N GLN A 16 8.39 2.69 8.30
CA GLN A 16 7.23 2.94 9.15
C GLN A 16 6.46 4.13 8.61
N MET A 17 5.15 3.98 8.45
CA MET A 17 4.25 5.06 8.06
C MET A 17 3.28 5.39 9.18
N THR A 18 2.98 6.67 9.33
CA THR A 18 1.95 7.14 10.27
C THR A 18 1.09 8.20 9.60
N LEU A 19 -0.21 7.94 9.55
CA LEU A 19 -1.23 8.90 9.20
C LEU A 19 -1.74 9.56 10.48
N ALA A 20 -1.69 10.88 10.55
CA ALA A 20 -2.30 11.66 11.63
C ALA A 20 -2.77 13.01 11.07
N GLY A 21 -4.04 13.37 11.33
CA GLY A 21 -4.59 14.65 10.90
C GLY A 21 -4.50 14.90 9.40
N GLY A 22 -4.62 13.85 8.58
CA GLY A 22 -4.51 13.94 7.12
C GLY A 22 -3.08 14.05 6.58
N ARG A 23 -2.05 14.02 7.44
CA ARG A 23 -0.64 13.97 7.04
C ARG A 23 -0.06 12.57 7.19
N VAL A 24 0.62 12.09 6.15
CA VAL A 24 1.36 10.83 6.15
C VAL A 24 2.84 11.13 6.34
N HIS A 25 3.42 10.50 7.35
CA HIS A 25 4.86 10.55 7.61
C HIS A 25 5.48 9.19 7.35
N VAL A 26 6.64 9.16 6.70
CA VAL A 26 7.52 7.99 6.62
C VAL A 26 8.72 8.21 7.53
N ASN A 27 9.04 7.23 8.37
CA ASN A 27 10.33 7.14 9.05
C ASN A 27 11.02 5.83 8.61
N ILE A 28 12.28 5.95 8.22
CA ILE A 28 13.02 4.84 7.61
C ILE A 28 14.09 4.38 8.58
N ARG A 29 14.07 3.10 8.92
CA ARG A 29 15.14 2.44 9.67
C ARG A 29 16.05 1.72 8.69
N HIS A 30 17.33 2.01 8.79
CA HIS A 30 18.39 1.36 8.03
C HIS A 30 18.67 -0.04 8.60
N PRO A 31 19.32 -0.93 7.82
CA PRO A 31 19.72 -2.25 8.31
C PRO A 31 20.66 -2.19 9.52
N ASN A 32 21.51 -1.15 9.59
CA ASN A 32 22.40 -0.88 10.73
C ASN A 32 21.66 -0.34 11.99
N GLY A 33 20.35 -0.13 11.90
CA GLY A 33 19.50 0.35 12.98
C GLY A 33 19.36 1.86 13.12
N ALA A 34 20.09 2.66 12.32
CA ALA A 34 19.91 4.10 12.27
C ALA A 34 18.53 4.49 11.71
N TRP A 35 18.02 5.65 12.12
CA TRP A 35 16.75 6.20 11.63
C TRP A 35 16.96 7.53 10.91
N ASP A 36 16.25 7.72 9.80
CA ASP A 36 16.27 8.97 9.02
C ASP A 36 15.54 10.13 9.69
N GLY A 37 14.68 9.83 10.67
CA GLY A 37 13.68 10.76 11.17
C GLY A 37 12.43 10.80 10.29
N ALA A 38 11.28 11.13 10.90
CA ALA A 38 10.00 11.16 10.20
C ALA A 38 9.91 12.33 9.22
N LYS A 39 9.50 12.06 7.98
CA LYS A 39 9.32 13.05 6.91
C LYS A 39 7.91 12.94 6.33
N VAL A 40 7.27 14.08 6.04
CA VAL A 40 5.96 14.10 5.38
C VAL A 40 6.12 13.62 3.93
N THR A 41 5.31 12.64 3.53
CA THR A 41 5.31 12.06 2.16
C THR A 41 3.99 12.24 1.43
N ASP A 42 2.91 12.54 2.17
CA ASP A 42 1.61 12.91 1.61
C ASP A 42 0.83 13.74 2.64
N GLN A 43 -0.13 14.55 2.17
CA GLN A 43 -0.96 15.39 3.01
C GLN A 43 -2.26 15.80 2.33
N GLY A 44 -3.27 16.16 3.13
CA GLY A 44 -4.56 16.61 2.67
C GLY A 44 -5.67 15.84 3.37
N PRO A 45 -6.81 15.55 2.71
CA PRO A 45 -7.89 14.77 3.31
C PRO A 45 -7.59 13.25 3.27
N VAL A 46 -6.36 12.84 3.60
CA VAL A 46 -5.96 11.43 3.64
C VAL A 46 -6.68 10.72 4.78
N SER A 47 -7.36 9.64 4.43
CA SER A 47 -8.21 8.82 5.30
C SER A 47 -7.85 7.34 5.22
N GLY A 48 -6.62 6.99 4.85
CA GLY A 48 -6.15 5.60 4.88
C GLY A 48 -4.76 5.50 4.31
N ILE A 49 -3.98 4.54 4.80
CA ILE A 49 -2.64 4.24 4.31
C ILE A 49 -2.42 2.73 4.25
N ALA A 50 -1.66 2.29 3.25
CA ALA A 50 -1.10 0.96 3.16
C ALA A 50 0.30 1.03 2.55
N ALA A 51 1.14 0.03 2.88
CA ALA A 51 2.53 -0.01 2.44
C ALA A 51 2.92 -1.43 2.06
N ALA A 52 3.76 -1.57 1.04
CA ALA A 52 4.43 -2.82 0.72
C ALA A 52 5.80 -2.52 0.13
N ALA A 53 6.78 -3.40 0.35
CA ALA A 53 8.09 -3.31 -0.28
C ALA A 53 8.36 -4.56 -1.12
N GLY A 54 8.78 -4.36 -2.37
CA GLY A 54 8.97 -5.43 -3.35
C GLY A 54 10.42 -5.91 -3.46
N MET A 55 10.64 -6.92 -4.31
CA MET A 55 11.96 -7.51 -4.54
C MET A 55 13.00 -6.53 -5.11
N ASN A 56 12.55 -5.45 -5.74
CA ASN A 56 13.40 -4.38 -6.26
C ASN A 56 13.81 -3.35 -5.20
N ASN A 57 13.53 -3.62 -3.91
CA ASN A 57 13.78 -2.72 -2.77
C ASN A 57 13.06 -1.36 -2.89
N GLU A 58 12.00 -1.31 -3.69
CA GLU A 58 11.11 -0.15 -3.73
C GLU A 58 10.06 -0.23 -2.63
N LEU A 59 9.70 0.93 -2.08
CA LEU A 59 8.54 1.08 -1.22
C LEU A 59 7.37 1.58 -2.06
N HIS A 60 6.24 0.88 -1.98
CA HIS A 60 4.96 1.34 -2.50
C HIS A 60 4.13 1.92 -1.36
N GLN A 61 3.89 3.23 -1.41
CA GLN A 61 2.98 3.93 -0.50
C GLN A 61 1.62 4.08 -1.19
N LEU A 62 0.58 3.52 -0.59
CA LEU A 62 -0.81 3.75 -0.98
C LEU A 62 -1.47 4.68 0.03
N THR A 63 -2.12 5.74 -0.46
CA THR A 63 -2.95 6.63 0.37
C THR A 63 -4.36 6.69 -0.17
N LEU A 64 -5.35 6.66 0.73
CA LEU A 64 -6.77 6.81 0.40
C LEU A 64 -7.20 8.22 0.74
N ALA A 65 -7.75 8.96 -0.21
CA ALA A 65 -8.28 10.30 0.00
C ALA A 65 -9.51 10.53 -0.89
N GLY A 66 -10.66 10.83 -0.27
CA GLY A 66 -11.90 11.13 -1.01
C GLY A 66 -12.32 10.03 -2.00
N GLY A 67 -12.15 8.75 -1.63
CA GLY A 67 -12.49 7.61 -2.49
C GLY A 67 -11.48 7.30 -3.60
N LYS A 68 -10.33 7.98 -3.62
CA LYS A 68 -9.24 7.75 -4.58
C LYS A 68 -8.04 7.14 -3.88
N VAL A 69 -7.47 6.09 -4.46
CA VAL A 69 -6.21 5.50 -4.03
C VAL A 69 -5.06 6.10 -4.84
N HIS A 70 -4.10 6.71 -4.16
CA HIS A 70 -2.89 7.25 -4.77
C HIS A 70 -1.72 6.31 -4.46
N LEU A 71 -0.97 5.91 -5.49
CA LEU A 71 0.30 5.22 -5.35
C LEU A 71 1.43 6.21 -5.54
N ASN A 72 2.36 6.24 -4.59
CA ASN A 72 3.65 6.86 -4.74
C ASN A 72 4.74 5.81 -4.45
N THR A 73 5.66 5.62 -5.39
CA THR A 73 6.74 4.65 -5.23
C THR A 73 8.02 5.38 -4.86
N ARG A 74 8.68 4.94 -3.78
CA ARG A 74 10.04 5.33 -3.47
C ARG A 74 10.97 4.27 -4.03
N HIS A 75 11.82 4.67 -4.96
CA HIS A 75 12.82 3.83 -5.58
C HIS A 75 13.94 3.46 -4.58
N ALA A 76 14.71 2.41 -4.90
CA ALA A 76 15.85 1.99 -4.07
C ALA A 76 16.91 3.10 -3.88
N ASN A 77 17.06 3.99 -4.87
CA ASN A 77 17.93 5.17 -4.79
C ASN A 77 17.35 6.31 -3.92
N GLY A 78 16.15 6.13 -3.37
CA GLY A 78 15.47 7.07 -2.50
C GLY A 78 14.61 8.13 -3.19
N ALA A 79 14.64 8.22 -4.52
CA ALA A 79 13.77 9.12 -5.27
C ALA A 79 12.31 8.66 -5.23
N TRP A 80 11.38 9.61 -5.26
CA TRP A 80 9.94 9.34 -5.35
C TRP A 80 9.44 9.56 -6.77
N SER A 81 8.58 8.67 -7.28
CA SER A 81 8.01 8.81 -8.62
C SER A 81 6.97 9.93 -8.74
N GLY A 82 6.43 10.40 -7.61
CA GLY A 82 5.27 11.28 -7.55
C GLY A 82 3.97 10.47 -7.50
N ALA A 83 3.01 10.94 -6.70
CA ALA A 83 1.75 10.24 -6.47
C ALA A 83 0.86 10.23 -7.73
N ARG A 84 0.25 9.07 -8.03
CA ARG A 84 -0.71 8.91 -9.13
C ARG A 84 -1.95 8.15 -8.64
N ILE A 85 -3.12 8.53 -9.14
CA ILE A 85 -4.36 7.79 -8.87
C ILE A 85 -4.27 6.43 -9.55
N THR A 86 -4.59 5.37 -8.81
CA THR A 86 -4.54 3.97 -9.27
C THR A 86 -5.87 3.24 -9.11
N ASP A 87 -6.75 3.77 -8.26
CA ASP A 87 -8.14 3.35 -8.13
C ASP A 87 -8.98 4.55 -7.69
N GLN A 88 -10.27 4.55 -8.04
CA GLN A 88 -11.19 5.65 -7.78
C GLN A 88 -12.63 5.16 -7.73
N GLY A 89 -13.46 5.88 -6.97
CA GLY A 89 -14.87 5.57 -6.76
C GLY A 89 -15.22 5.72 -5.28
N PRO A 90 -16.20 4.98 -4.76
CA PRO A 90 -16.49 4.95 -3.32
C PRO A 90 -15.54 3.99 -2.58
N VAL A 91 -14.22 4.05 -2.85
CA VAL A 91 -13.23 3.23 -2.15
C VAL A 91 -13.18 3.66 -0.68
N SER A 92 -13.32 2.70 0.23
CA SER A 92 -13.37 2.95 1.67
C SER A 92 -12.22 2.33 2.45
N ALA A 93 -11.47 1.38 1.87
CA ALA A 93 -10.26 0.85 2.45
C ALA A 93 -9.26 0.41 1.37
N VAL A 94 -7.97 0.38 1.73
CA VAL A 94 -6.87 -0.08 0.88
C VAL A 94 -5.92 -0.96 1.69
N ALA A 95 -5.43 -2.03 1.07
CA ALA A 95 -4.34 -2.86 1.58
C ALA A 95 -3.31 -3.10 0.46
N ALA A 96 -2.08 -3.37 0.85
CA ALA A 96 -0.96 -3.57 -0.07
C ALA A 96 -0.18 -4.83 0.31
N ALA A 97 0.27 -5.57 -0.69
CA ALA A 97 1.27 -6.61 -0.54
C ALA A 97 2.20 -6.61 -1.75
N ALA A 98 3.44 -7.05 -1.61
CA ALA A 98 4.36 -7.11 -2.74
C ALA A 98 5.11 -8.45 -2.73
N GLY A 99 5.33 -8.99 -3.93
CA GLY A 99 6.05 -10.24 -4.16
C GLY A 99 6.79 -10.22 -5.49
N PRO A 100 7.22 -11.38 -6.01
CA PRO A 100 7.99 -11.46 -7.25
C PRO A 100 7.27 -10.90 -8.48
N GLN A 101 5.93 -10.91 -8.45
CA GLN A 101 5.08 -10.47 -9.55
C GLN A 101 4.89 -8.94 -9.58
N GLY A 102 5.20 -8.26 -8.47
CA GLY A 102 4.99 -6.82 -8.29
C GLY A 102 4.11 -6.50 -7.08
N LEU A 103 3.41 -5.35 -7.15
CA LEU A 103 2.54 -4.83 -6.10
C LEU A 103 1.10 -5.33 -6.29
N HIS A 104 0.57 -6.01 -5.28
CA HIS A 104 -0.85 -6.31 -5.15
C HIS A 104 -1.53 -5.15 -4.40
N GLN A 105 -2.44 -4.47 -5.09
CA GLN A 105 -3.33 -3.47 -4.53
C GLN A 105 -4.69 -4.12 -4.28
N ILE A 106 -5.16 -4.05 -3.04
CA ILE A 106 -6.47 -4.56 -2.64
C ILE A 106 -7.30 -3.36 -2.19
N THR A 107 -8.49 -3.19 -2.75
CA THR A 107 -9.39 -2.10 -2.39
C THR A 107 -10.75 -2.63 -1.98
N LEU A 108 -11.38 -1.94 -1.03
CA LEU A 108 -12.75 -2.20 -0.62
C LEU A 108 -13.63 -1.06 -1.15
N SER A 109 -14.70 -1.40 -1.84
CA SER A 109 -15.64 -0.44 -2.43
C SER A 109 -17.05 -1.01 -2.37
N ALA A 110 -17.96 -0.27 -1.72
CA ALA A 110 -19.35 -0.69 -1.51
C ALA A 110 -19.50 -2.13 -0.98
N GLY A 111 -18.72 -2.49 0.05
CA GLY A 111 -18.77 -3.79 0.70
C GLY A 111 -18.21 -4.96 -0.13
N ARG A 112 -17.50 -4.68 -1.22
CA ARG A 112 -16.87 -5.66 -2.12
C ARG A 112 -15.38 -5.44 -2.18
N ALA A 113 -14.60 -6.49 -2.36
CA ALA A 113 -13.15 -6.41 -2.43
C ALA A 113 -12.61 -6.71 -3.84
N PHE A 114 -11.69 -5.85 -4.27
CA PHE A 114 -11.06 -5.90 -5.58
C PHE A 114 -9.57 -6.10 -5.41
N HIS A 115 -8.97 -6.85 -6.33
CA HIS A 115 -7.54 -7.04 -6.46
C HIS A 115 -7.08 -6.49 -7.80
N ASN A 116 -5.98 -5.73 -7.79
CA ASN A 116 -5.26 -5.32 -8.98
C ASN A 116 -3.76 -5.59 -8.77
N LEU A 117 -3.09 -6.03 -9.83
CA LEU A 117 -1.64 -6.27 -9.81
C LEU A 117 -0.96 -5.18 -10.64
N ARG A 118 -0.07 -4.43 -10.02
CA ARG A 118 0.94 -3.65 -10.73
C ARG A 118 2.17 -4.53 -10.90
N ARG A 119 2.45 -4.92 -12.14
CA ARG A 119 3.62 -5.73 -12.49
C ARG A 119 4.91 -4.97 -12.23
N THR A 120 6.02 -5.69 -12.22
CA THR A 120 7.37 -5.13 -12.02
C THR A 120 7.77 -4.14 -13.12
N ASP A 121 7.24 -4.28 -14.34
CA ASP A 121 7.38 -3.32 -15.45
C ASP A 121 6.52 -2.04 -15.26
N GLY A 122 5.72 -2.00 -14.20
CA GLY A 122 4.82 -0.89 -13.86
C GLY A 122 3.45 -0.92 -14.53
N SER A 123 3.18 -1.87 -15.42
CA SER A 123 1.87 -2.08 -16.02
C SER A 123 0.85 -2.60 -15.02
N TRP A 124 -0.43 -2.26 -15.20
CA TRP A 124 -1.52 -2.78 -14.38
C TRP A 124 -2.24 -3.92 -15.09
N ALA A 125 -2.59 -4.97 -14.36
CA ALA A 125 -3.34 -6.10 -14.88
C ALA A 125 -4.85 -5.81 -15.08
N GLY A 126 -5.34 -4.76 -14.42
CA GLY A 126 -6.76 -4.42 -14.36
C GLY A 126 -7.40 -4.98 -13.09
N ALA A 127 -8.20 -4.17 -12.41
CA ALA A 127 -8.85 -4.55 -11.17
C ALA A 127 -9.93 -5.62 -11.41
N ARG A 128 -9.96 -6.64 -10.56
CA ARG A 128 -10.95 -7.72 -10.58
C ARG A 128 -11.53 -7.91 -9.20
N ILE A 129 -12.84 -8.12 -9.13
CA ILE A 129 -13.49 -8.51 -7.88
C ILE A 129 -13.08 -9.95 -7.51
N PHE A 130 -12.76 -10.17 -6.24
CA PHE A 130 -12.49 -11.52 -5.71
C PHE A 130 -13.42 -11.90 -4.56
N ASP A 131 -14.01 -10.91 -3.87
CA ASP A 131 -15.03 -11.12 -2.85
C ASP A 131 -16.20 -10.14 -3.07
N ASN A 132 -17.35 -10.72 -3.39
CA ASN A 132 -18.58 -10.00 -3.77
C ASN A 132 -19.66 -10.08 -2.67
N ASN A 133 -19.29 -10.31 -1.41
CA ASN A 133 -20.23 -10.45 -0.30
C ASN A 133 -21.13 -9.21 -0.11
N GLY A 134 -20.65 -8.01 -0.47
CA GLY A 134 -21.42 -6.76 -0.41
C GLY A 134 -21.54 -6.17 1.00
N ARG A 135 -20.93 -6.82 2.00
CA ARG A 135 -20.98 -6.42 3.41
C ARG A 135 -19.59 -6.29 4.04
N LEU A 136 -18.52 -6.38 3.26
CA LEU A 136 -17.16 -6.28 3.78
C LEU A 136 -16.90 -4.90 4.39
N PHE A 137 -16.12 -4.84 5.47
CA PHE A 137 -15.72 -3.56 6.08
C PHE A 137 -14.21 -3.44 6.37
N ALA A 138 -13.45 -4.53 6.31
CA ALA A 138 -11.99 -4.49 6.45
C ALA A 138 -11.30 -5.46 5.50
N ILE A 139 -10.05 -5.12 5.14
CA ILE A 139 -9.18 -5.91 4.29
C ILE A 139 -7.75 -5.88 4.82
N ALA A 140 -7.04 -6.99 4.67
CA ALA A 140 -5.60 -7.09 4.88
C ALA A 140 -4.98 -7.97 3.81
N ALA A 141 -3.73 -7.71 3.45
CA ALA A 141 -3.00 -8.50 2.48
C ALA A 141 -1.55 -8.70 2.92
N GLY A 142 -1.02 -9.88 2.61
CA GLY A 142 0.39 -10.21 2.77
C GLY A 142 0.81 -11.09 1.61
N CYS A 143 2.06 -10.96 1.17
CA CYS A 143 2.59 -11.80 0.10
C CYS A 143 3.92 -12.37 0.57
N ASN A 144 4.11 -13.67 0.35
CA ASN A 144 5.41 -14.26 0.56
C ASN A 144 6.34 -13.76 -0.55
N ILE A 145 7.37 -13.01 -0.16
CA ILE A 145 8.21 -12.26 -1.12
C ILE A 145 9.02 -13.15 -2.07
N SER A 146 9.23 -14.44 -1.74
CA SER A 146 9.99 -15.38 -2.58
C SER A 146 9.09 -16.25 -3.46
N SER A 147 8.00 -16.80 -2.92
CA SER A 147 7.07 -17.65 -3.68
C SER A 147 6.03 -16.86 -4.47
N GLY A 148 5.72 -15.63 -4.04
CA GLY A 148 4.63 -14.85 -4.60
C GLY A 148 3.24 -15.33 -4.17
N ASN A 149 3.15 -16.20 -3.16
CA ASN A 149 1.87 -16.60 -2.59
C ASN A 149 1.25 -15.41 -1.86
N LEU A 150 0.18 -14.87 -2.45
CA LEU A 150 -0.64 -13.81 -1.91
C LEU A 150 -1.68 -14.40 -0.97
N HIS A 151 -1.75 -13.87 0.25
CA HIS A 151 -2.83 -14.12 1.19
C HIS A 151 -3.60 -12.83 1.42
N ILE A 152 -4.93 -12.91 1.34
CA ILE A 152 -5.85 -11.79 1.58
C ILE A 152 -6.85 -12.23 2.64
N ALA A 153 -7.11 -11.35 3.59
CA ALA A 153 -8.20 -11.51 4.56
C ALA A 153 -9.23 -10.41 4.33
N THR A 154 -10.51 -10.78 4.33
CA THR A 154 -11.66 -9.87 4.31
C THR A 154 -12.46 -10.07 5.60
N MET A 155 -13.12 -9.02 6.07
CA MET A 155 -13.94 -9.06 7.29
C MET A 155 -15.37 -8.62 7.00
N THR A 156 -16.32 -9.44 7.45
CA THR A 156 -17.77 -9.16 7.48
C THR A 156 -18.21 -8.85 8.91
N PRO A 157 -19.33 -8.11 9.10
CA PRO A 157 -19.89 -7.79 10.41
C PRO A 157 -20.15 -9.01 11.29
#